data_AF-A0A1W1CHM8-F1
#
_entry.id   AF-A0A1W1CHM8-F1
#
_cell.length_a   1.000
_cell.length_b   1.000
_cell.length_c   1.000
_cell.angle_alpha   90.00
_cell.angle_beta   90.00
_cell.angle_gamma   90.00
#
_symmetry.space_group_name_H-M   'P 1'
#
loop_
_entity.id
_entity.type
_entity.pdbx_description
1 polymer ?
#
loop_
_entity_poly.entity_id
_entity_poly.type
_entity_poly.pdbx_seq_one_letter_code
_entity_poly.pdbx_strand_id
1 'polypeptide(L)'
;MNLKLLKITTITMLLGVTLSLANPAKFTEKKEFILGHLDKKIELINSFKSCINSATKNKELKSCRQTYKASMKELRAKAKAKRAEFKAQNHK
;
A
#
# COMPACT_ATOMS: atom_id res chain seq x y z
N MET A 1 -18.22 -17.62 -45.79
CA MET A 1 -17.82 -17.62 -44.37
C MET A 1 -18.98 -18.11 -43.52
N ASN A 2 -18.79 -19.19 -42.77
CA ASN A 2 -19.88 -19.86 -42.05
C ASN A 2 -20.26 -19.06 -40.79
N LEU A 3 -21.49 -18.56 -40.71
CA LEU A 3 -21.99 -17.75 -39.60
C LEU A 3 -21.87 -18.45 -38.23
N LYS A 4 -21.84 -19.79 -38.25
CA LYS A 4 -21.60 -20.64 -37.07
C LYS A 4 -20.16 -20.54 -36.54
N LEU A 5 -19.16 -20.42 -37.42
CA LEU A 5 -17.75 -20.26 -37.02
C LEU A 5 -17.54 -18.90 -36.33
N LEU A 6 -18.16 -17.84 -36.86
CA LEU A 6 -18.04 -16.49 -36.32
C LEU A 6 -18.60 -16.38 -34.88
N LYS A 7 -19.72 -17.07 -34.62
CA LYS A 7 -20.35 -17.12 -33.28
C LYS A 7 -19.54 -17.92 -32.28
N ILE A 8 -18.87 -18.99 -32.72
CA ILE A 8 -18.04 -19.80 -31.83
C ILE A 8 -16.77 -19.03 -31.44
N THR A 9 -16.16 -18.30 -32.39
CA THR A 9 -14.95 -17.50 -32.14
C THR A 9 -15.17 -16.31 -31.21
N THR A 10 -16.36 -15.70 -31.18
CA THR A 10 -16.65 -14.60 -30.25
C THR A 10 -16.88 -15.09 -28.82
N ILE A 11 -17.44 -16.28 -28.63
CA ILE A 11 -17.69 -16.85 -27.30
C ILE A 11 -16.37 -17.26 -26.62
N THR A 12 -15.42 -17.88 -27.35
CA THR A 12 -14.11 -18.25 -26.80
C THR A 12 -13.24 -17.04 -26.43
N MET A 13 -13.40 -15.90 -27.12
CA MET A 13 -12.63 -14.69 -26.82
C MET A 13 -13.11 -13.98 -25.54
N LEU A 14 -14.39 -14.08 -25.17
CA LEU A 14 -14.91 -13.53 -23.91
C LEU A 14 -14.50 -14.34 -22.66
N LEU A 15 -14.37 -15.66 -22.78
CA LEU A 15 -13.99 -16.54 -21.67
C LEU A 15 -12.49 -16.49 -21.35
N GLY A 16 -11.64 -16.06 -22.30
CA GLY A 16 -10.19 -15.99 -22.11
C GLY A 16 -9.69 -14.77 -21.31
N VAL A 17 -10.50 -13.72 -21.19
CA VAL A 17 -10.08 -12.45 -20.55
C VAL A 17 -10.09 -12.53 -19.02
N THR A 18 -10.91 -13.40 -18.43
CA THR A 18 -11.09 -13.47 -16.97
C THR A 18 -9.91 -14.12 -16.23
N LEU A 19 -9.12 -14.96 -16.90
CA LEU A 19 -7.97 -15.63 -16.27
C LEU A 19 -6.69 -14.78 -16.21
N SER A 20 -6.64 -13.62 -16.89
CA SER A 20 -5.47 -12.73 -16.90
C SER A 20 -5.47 -11.67 -15.80
N LEU A 21 -6.54 -11.57 -15.00
CA LEU A 21 -6.59 -10.70 -13.82
C LEU A 21 -6.00 -11.43 -12.62
N ALA A 22 -4.72 -11.20 -12.41
CA ALA A 22 -3.94 -11.55 -11.23
C ALA A 22 -4.77 -11.55 -9.92
N ASN A 23 -4.66 -12.65 -9.15
CA ASN A 23 -5.15 -12.88 -7.79
C ASN A 23 -5.79 -11.63 -7.09
N PRO A 24 -7.10 -11.40 -7.27
CA PRO A 24 -7.75 -10.15 -6.85
C PRO A 24 -7.68 -9.93 -5.34
N ALA A 25 -7.72 -11.01 -4.53
CA ALA A 25 -7.59 -10.93 -3.08
C ALA A 25 -6.22 -10.37 -2.64
N LYS A 26 -5.11 -10.87 -3.22
CA LYS A 26 -3.75 -10.39 -2.91
C LYS A 26 -3.53 -8.94 -3.36
N PHE A 27 -4.16 -8.53 -4.46
CA PHE A 27 -4.11 -7.16 -4.94
C PHE A 27 -4.83 -6.19 -3.98
N THR A 28 -6.04 -6.54 -3.54
CA THR A 28 -6.83 -5.74 -2.59
C THR A 28 -6.10 -5.59 -1.27
N GLU A 29 -5.57 -6.66 -0.69
CA GLU A 29 -4.81 -6.60 0.56
C GLU A 29 -3.58 -5.68 0.45
N LYS A 30 -2.84 -5.78 -0.66
CA LYS A 30 -1.67 -4.92 -0.92
C LYS A 30 -2.09 -3.45 -1.07
N LYS A 31 -3.21 -3.18 -1.75
CA LYS A 31 -3.77 -1.83 -1.91
C LYS A 31 -4.13 -1.23 -0.55
N GLU A 32 -4.88 -1.96 0.27
CA GLU A 32 -5.27 -1.54 1.62
C GLU A 32 -4.06 -1.28 2.50
N PHE A 33 -3.04 -2.15 2.44
CA PHE A 33 -1.81 -1.93 3.17
C PHE A 33 -1.07 -0.65 2.74
N ILE A 34 -1.01 -0.35 1.43
CA ILE A 34 -0.37 0.87 0.93
C ILE A 34 -1.13 2.10 1.42
N LEU A 35 -2.46 2.10 1.30
CA LEU A 35 -3.31 3.20 1.76
C LEU A 35 -3.15 3.42 3.27
N GLY A 36 -3.29 2.37 4.08
CA GLY A 36 -3.11 2.48 5.53
C GLY A 36 -1.70 2.90 5.95
N HIS A 37 -0.67 2.62 5.15
CA HIS A 37 0.68 3.14 5.40
C HIS A 37 0.78 4.65 5.13
N LEU A 38 0.09 5.14 4.10
CA LEU A 38 0.02 6.57 3.80
C LEU A 38 -0.75 7.33 4.88
N ASP A 39 -1.89 6.81 5.33
CA ASP A 39 -2.70 7.43 6.38
C ASP A 39 -1.90 7.59 7.67
N LYS A 40 -1.20 6.53 8.11
CA LYS A 40 -0.31 6.59 9.27
C LYS A 40 0.82 7.60 9.10
N LYS A 41 1.36 7.73 7.88
CA LYS A 41 2.42 8.71 7.61
C LYS A 41 1.87 10.14 7.70
N ILE A 42 0.67 10.39 7.17
CA ILE A 42 -0.01 11.68 7.27
C ILE A 42 -0.28 12.03 8.74
N GLU A 43 -0.79 11.07 9.52
CA GLU A 43 -1.01 11.23 10.96
C GLU A 43 0.28 11.65 11.67
N LEU A 44 1.40 10.94 11.45
CA LEU A 44 2.69 11.29 12.06
C LEU A 44 3.19 12.67 11.63
N ILE A 45 2.97 13.08 10.38
CA ILE A 45 3.33 14.42 9.89
C ILE A 45 2.47 15.48 10.59
N ASN A 46 1.17 15.24 10.74
CA ASN A 46 0.27 16.16 11.44
C ASN A 46 0.64 16.28 12.91
N SER A 47 0.93 15.18 13.60
CA SER A 47 1.42 15.21 14.99
C SER A 47 2.73 15.96 15.12
N PHE A 48 3.66 15.77 14.18
CA PHE A 48 4.94 16.49 14.18
C PHE A 48 4.74 18.00 13.95
N LYS A 49 3.86 18.37 13.02
CA LYS A 49 3.49 19.77 12.77
C LYS A 49 2.90 20.41 14.03
N SER A 50 1.95 19.74 14.69
CA SER A 50 1.37 20.23 15.94
C SER A 50 2.42 20.37 17.05
N CYS A 51 3.33 19.41 17.18
CA CYS A 51 4.44 19.48 18.15
C CYS A 51 5.33 20.71 17.90
N ILE A 52 5.69 20.99 16.64
CA ILE A 52 6.46 22.18 16.28
C ILE A 52 5.69 23.45 16.61
N ASN A 53 4.40 23.51 16.27
CA ASN A 53 3.57 24.70 16.53
C ASN A 53 3.43 25.00 18.03
N SER A 54 3.43 23.98 18.88
CA SER A 54 3.38 24.14 20.33
C SER A 54 4.74 24.38 20.98
N ALA A 55 5.84 24.16 20.25
CA ALA A 55 7.18 24.31 20.79
C ALA A 55 7.57 25.80 20.90
N THR A 56 7.97 26.20 22.10
CA THR A 56 8.43 27.55 22.42
C THR A 56 9.95 27.64 22.55
N LYS A 57 10.63 26.48 22.71
CA LYS A 57 12.08 26.40 22.94
C LYS A 57 12.75 25.44 21.97
N ASN A 58 14.03 25.71 21.68
CA ASN A 58 14.85 24.83 20.82
C ASN A 58 14.95 23.39 21.34
N LYS A 59 14.94 23.20 22.68
CA LYS A 59 14.93 21.87 23.31
C LYS A 59 13.66 21.08 22.96
N GLU A 60 12.52 21.74 22.85
CA GLU A 60 11.23 21.14 22.50
C GLU A 60 11.22 20.73 21.02
N LEU A 61 11.76 21.58 20.13
CA LEU A 61 11.93 21.23 18.72
C LEU A 61 12.80 19.98 18.51
N LYS A 62 13.89 19.85 19.30
CA LYS A 62 14.73 18.65 19.28
C LYS A 62 13.95 17.41 19.70
N SER A 63 13.13 17.53 20.75
CA SER A 63 12.23 16.45 21.21
C SER A 63 11.23 16.06 20.11
N CYS A 64 10.53 17.03 19.49
CA CYS A 64 9.60 16.78 18.39
C CYS A 64 10.25 15.99 17.25
N ARG A 65 11.48 16.37 16.85
CA ARG A 65 12.23 15.68 15.79
C ARG A 65 12.61 14.25 16.19
N GLN A 66 13.02 14.04 17.44
CA GLN A 66 13.38 12.71 17.93
C GLN A 66 12.17 11.78 17.96
N THR A 67 11.04 12.24 18.48
CA THR A 67 9.79 11.47 18.51
C THR A 67 9.32 11.14 17.10
N TYR A 68 9.25 12.12 16.19
CA TYR A 68 8.87 11.87 14.80
C TYR A 68 9.81 10.87 14.10
N LYS A 69 11.12 11.00 14.32
CA LYS A 69 12.12 10.07 13.75
C LYS A 69 11.93 8.65 14.27
N ALA A 70 11.65 8.47 15.57
CA ALA A 70 11.38 7.17 16.16
C ALA A 70 10.12 6.53 15.56
N SER A 71 9.01 7.27 15.52
CA SER A 71 7.75 6.77 14.95
C SER A 71 7.87 6.44 13.46
N MET A 72 8.58 7.25 12.69
CA MET A 72 8.85 6.97 11.27
C MET A 72 9.74 5.74 11.07
N LYS A 73 10.72 5.50 11.96
CA LYS A 73 11.56 4.30 11.90
C LYS A 73 10.73 3.05 12.15
N GLU A 74 9.85 3.08 13.14
CA GLU A 74 8.93 1.97 13.43
C GLU A 74 7.96 1.71 12.26
N LEU A 75 7.34 2.77 11.72
CA LEU A 75 6.43 2.65 10.58
C LEU A 75 7.11 2.04 9.35
N ARG A 76 8.37 2.43 9.08
CA ARG A 76 9.19 1.84 8.01
C ARG A 76 9.55 0.38 8.27
N ALA A 77 9.85 0.01 9.51
CA ALA A 77 10.17 -1.36 9.89
C ALA A 77 8.96 -2.28 9.68
N LYS A 78 7.79 -1.88 10.17
CA LYS A 78 6.51 -2.60 9.95
C LYS A 78 6.22 -2.74 8.45
N ALA A 79 6.46 -1.68 7.68
CA ALA A 79 6.23 -1.73 6.25
C ALA A 79 7.20 -2.65 5.50
N LYS A 80 8.47 -2.72 5.94
CA LYS A 80 9.46 -3.64 5.38
C LYS A 80 9.09 -5.09 5.63
N ALA A 81 8.65 -5.43 6.85
CA ALA A 81 8.20 -6.78 7.21
C ALA A 81 7.01 -7.21 6.34
N LYS A 82 5.95 -6.40 6.27
CA LYS A 82 4.76 -6.70 5.48
C LYS A 82 5.04 -6.80 3.97
N ARG A 83 5.98 -6.01 3.44
CA ARG A 83 6.45 -6.16 2.05
C ARG A 83 7.21 -7.46 1.81
N ALA A 84 7.96 -7.96 2.79
CA ALA A 84 8.64 -9.24 2.67
C ALA A 84 7.62 -10.39 2.63
N GLU A 85 6.57 -10.32 3.45
CA GLU A 85 5.44 -11.28 3.42
C GLU A 85 4.76 -11.31 2.04
N PHE A 86 4.42 -10.15 1.47
CA PHE A 86 3.83 -10.09 0.13
C PHE A 86 4.76 -10.64 -0.98
N LYS A 87 6.08 -10.49 -0.83
CA LYS A 87 7.04 -11.09 -1.77
C LYS A 87 7.05 -12.61 -1.63
N ALA A 88 7.09 -13.14 -0.41
CA ALA A 88 7.07 -14.57 -0.15
C ALA A 88 5.79 -15.24 -0.65
N GLN A 89 4.64 -14.56 -0.58
CA GLN A 89 3.35 -15.06 -1.05
C GLN A 89 3.17 -15.02 -2.58
N ASN A 90 3.98 -14.24 -3.32
CA ASN A 90 3.90 -14.12 -4.78
C ASN A 90 4.96 -14.97 -5.51
N HIS A 91 5.89 -15.60 -4.78
CA HIS A 91 6.91 -16.51 -5.32
C HIS A 91 6.64 -18.00 -4.98
N LYS A 92 5.46 -18.32 -4.46
CA LYS A 92 4.90 -19.68 -4.40
C LYS A 92 3.79 -19.79 -5.44
#